data_AF-A0A061GUS4-F1
#
_entry.id   AF-A0A061GUS4-F1
#
_cell.length_a   1.000
_cell.length_b   1.000
_cell.length_c   1.000
_cell.angle_alpha   90.00
_cell.angle_beta   90.00
_cell.angle_gamma   90.00
#
_symmetry.space_group_name_H-M   'P 1'
#
loop_
_entity.id
_entity.type
_entity.pdbx_description
1 polymer ?
#
loop_
_entity_poly.entity_id
_entity_poly.type
_entity_poly.pdbx_seq_one_letter_code
_entity_poly.pdbx_strand_id
1 'polypeptide(L)'
;MLFMSEGSKIPTSRLSKASKMIIKQIVERRCRVGFGLGKGLQGIKRPLSMVKSKEIFGLGYEPIRKERFEIMSKKKKNRMARLKGME
;
A
#
# COMPACT_ATOMS: atom_id res chain seq x y z
N MET A 1 3.22 29.75 1.81
CA MET A 1 3.81 29.59 0.46
C MET A 1 5.32 29.68 0.62
N LEU A 2 6.09 28.65 0.26
CA LEU A 2 7.56 28.69 0.37
C LEU A 2 8.11 29.50 -0.80
N PHE A 3 8.70 30.66 -0.51
CA PHE A 3 9.41 31.48 -1.49
C PHE A 3 10.82 30.91 -1.64
N MET A 4 11.18 30.48 -2.85
CA MET A 4 12.50 29.91 -3.16
C MET A 4 13.29 30.92 -3.97
N SER A 5 14.47 31.32 -3.46
CA SER A 5 15.40 32.18 -4.19
C SER A 5 15.90 31.49 -5.45
N GLU A 6 16.01 32.24 -6.54
CA GLU A 6 16.62 31.79 -7.79
C GLU A 6 18.05 31.28 -7.50
N GLY A 7 18.34 30.02 -7.86
CA GLY A 7 19.61 29.34 -7.56
C GLY A 7 19.61 28.39 -6.34
N SER A 8 18.54 28.35 -5.54
CA SER A 8 18.44 27.38 -4.44
C SER A 8 18.22 25.95 -4.96
N LYS A 9 19.06 24.99 -4.55
CA LYS A 9 18.83 23.56 -4.83
C LYS A 9 17.49 23.20 -4.24
N ILE A 10 16.53 22.84 -5.10
CA ILE A 10 15.23 22.33 -4.68
C ILE A 10 15.54 21.21 -3.68
N PRO A 11 15.12 21.31 -2.40
CA PRO A 11 15.30 20.20 -1.49
C PRO A 11 14.65 19.03 -2.18
N THR A 12 15.46 18.02 -2.52
CA THR A 12 15.00 16.79 -3.15
C THR A 12 14.15 16.10 -2.10
N SER A 13 12.92 16.58 -1.97
CA SER A 13 11.91 15.95 -1.16
C SER A 13 11.92 14.51 -1.61
N ARG A 14 12.04 13.59 -0.65
CA ARG A 14 11.94 12.15 -0.91
C ARG A 14 10.50 11.86 -1.28
N LEU A 15 10.07 12.35 -2.43
CA LEU A 15 8.76 12.13 -2.99
C LEU A 15 8.62 10.64 -3.19
N SER A 16 7.49 10.12 -2.72
CA SER A 16 7.12 8.73 -2.98
C SER A 16 7.15 8.45 -4.49
N LYS A 17 7.34 7.19 -4.87
CA LYS A 17 7.30 6.78 -6.27
C LYS A 17 5.97 7.19 -6.94
N ALA A 18 4.87 7.16 -6.19
CA ALA A 18 3.56 7.60 -6.65
C ALA A 18 3.52 9.12 -6.91
N SER A 19 4.07 9.93 -6.02
CA SER A 19 4.14 11.40 -6.17
C SER A 19 4.95 11.79 -7.41
N LYS A 20 6.11 11.14 -7.64
CA LYS A 20 6.92 11.38 -8.84
C LYS A 20 6.18 11.00 -10.12
N MET A 21 5.46 9.88 -10.11
CA MET A 21 4.64 9.44 -11.24
C MET A 21 3.53 10.44 -11.56
N ILE A 22 2.81 10.92 -10.54
CA ILE A 22 1.74 11.92 -10.70
C ILE A 22 2.29 13.19 -11.34
N ILE A 23 3.40 13.72 -10.83
CA ILE A 23 4.05 14.92 -11.38
C ILE A 23 4.43 14.71 -12.85
N LYS A 24 5.06 13.58 -13.18
CA LYS A 24 5.44 13.25 -14.56
C LYS A 24 4.23 13.24 -15.50
N GLN A 25 3.12 12.63 -15.11
CA GLN A 25 1.91 12.57 -15.92
C GLN A 25 1.28 13.96 -16.14
N ILE A 26 1.26 14.81 -15.10
CA ILE A 26 0.72 16.17 -15.21
C ILE A 26 1.60 17.02 -16.13
N VAL A 27 2.92 16.99 -15.95
CA VAL A 27 3.86 17.86 -16.67
C VAL A 27 4.05 17.40 -18.12
N GLU A 28 4.35 16.12 -18.35
CA GLU A 28 4.68 15.63 -19.70
C GLU A 28 3.43 15.33 -20.53
N ARG A 29 2.40 14.74 -19.91
CA ARG A 29 1.20 14.27 -20.62
C ARG A 29 0.00 15.20 -20.48
N ARG A 30 0.18 16.35 -19.80
CA ARG A 30 -0.87 17.37 -19.59
C ARG A 30 -2.15 16.79 -19.01
N CYS A 31 -2.04 15.77 -18.15
CA CYS A 31 -3.19 15.18 -17.50
C CYS A 31 -3.87 16.20 -16.57
N ARG A 32 -5.21 16.21 -16.56
CA ARG A 32 -5.97 17.07 -15.65
C ARG A 32 -5.93 16.51 -14.22
N VAL A 33 -5.52 17.35 -13.28
CA VAL A 33 -5.50 17.00 -11.85
C VAL A 33 -6.93 16.75 -11.35
N GLY A 34 -7.12 15.70 -10.55
CA GLY A 34 -8.42 15.34 -9.96
C GLY A 34 -9.34 14.54 -10.89
N PHE A 35 -8.90 14.27 -12.13
CA PHE A 35 -9.64 13.46 -13.10
C PHE A 35 -8.97 12.11 -13.36
N GLY A 36 -9.76 11.18 -13.89
CA GLY A 36 -9.27 9.90 -14.36
C GLY A 36 -8.41 10.06 -15.60
N LEU A 37 -7.52 9.09 -15.85
CA LEU A 37 -6.83 8.99 -17.13
C LEU A 37 -7.77 8.45 -18.22
N GLY A 38 -7.41 8.61 -19.49
CA GLY A 38 -8.20 8.16 -20.64
C GLY A 38 -8.81 9.32 -21.42
N LYS A 39 -9.24 9.04 -22.66
CA LYS A 39 -9.73 10.07 -23.59
C LYS A 39 -10.92 10.86 -23.04
N GLY A 40 -11.80 10.19 -22.30
CA GLY A 40 -12.99 10.77 -21.68
C GLY A 40 -12.85 10.98 -20.17
N LEU A 41 -11.62 10.96 -19.63
CA LEU A 41 -11.34 11.09 -18.20
C LEU A 41 -12.03 10.01 -17.32
N GLN A 42 -12.32 8.85 -17.91
CA GLN A 42 -13.09 7.76 -17.30
C GLN A 42 -12.28 6.88 -16.33
N GLY A 43 -10.95 7.06 -16.32
CA GLY A 43 -10.06 6.26 -15.50
C GLY A 43 -10.24 6.50 -14.00
N ILE A 44 -9.57 5.67 -13.22
CA ILE A 44 -9.64 5.73 -11.77
C ILE A 44 -8.97 7.02 -11.27
N LYS A 45 -9.71 7.81 -10.46
CA LYS A 45 -9.24 9.09 -9.90
C LYS A 45 -8.34 8.95 -8.67
N ARG A 46 -8.51 7.87 -7.90
CA ARG A 46 -7.79 7.61 -6.65
C ARG A 46 -7.18 6.21 -6.69
N PRO A 47 -5.94 6.01 -6.21
CA PRO A 47 -5.36 4.67 -6.16
C PRO A 47 -6.29 3.68 -5.49
N LEU A 48 -6.42 2.48 -6.06
CA LEU A 48 -7.15 1.41 -5.41
C LEU A 48 -6.41 1.04 -4.13
N SER A 49 -7.11 1.06 -3.00
CA SER A 49 -6.61 0.48 -1.77
C SER A 49 -6.72 -1.03 -1.87
N MET A 50 -5.58 -1.73 -1.84
CA MET A 50 -5.61 -3.17 -1.61
C MET A 50 -6.09 -3.40 -0.18
N VAL A 51 -7.24 -4.05 -0.03
CA VAL A 51 -7.66 -4.58 1.26
C VAL A 51 -6.73 -5.74 1.57
N LYS A 52 -5.87 -5.58 2.60
CA LYS A 52 -5.11 -6.71 3.12
C LYS A 52 -6.13 -7.72 3.66
N SER A 53 -6.10 -8.96 3.17
CA SER A 53 -6.96 -10.01 3.69
C SER A 53 -6.69 -10.16 5.19
N LYS A 54 -7.72 -9.96 6.01
CA LYS A 54 -7.68 -10.33 7.43
C LYS A 54 -7.94 -11.83 7.63
N GLU A 55 -8.32 -12.51 6.56
CA GLU A 55 -8.75 -13.89 6.56
C GLU A 55 -7.54 -14.82 6.65
N ILE A 56 -7.34 -15.37 7.84
CA ILE A 56 -6.26 -16.33 8.14
C ILE A 56 -6.57 -17.71 7.52
N PHE A 57 -7.82 -17.97 7.17
CA PHE A 57 -8.31 -19.29 6.77
C PHE A 57 -8.72 -19.40 5.30
N GLY A 58 -8.73 -18.29 4.55
CA GLY A 58 -9.19 -18.25 3.15
C GLY A 58 -10.53 -17.55 2.99
N LEU A 59 -10.73 -16.97 1.80
CA LEU A 59 -11.90 -16.15 1.44
C LEU A 59 -13.21 -16.92 1.61
N GLY A 60 -14.09 -16.43 2.48
CA GLY A 60 -15.43 -17.00 2.67
C GLY A 60 -15.47 -18.27 3.51
N TYR A 61 -14.35 -18.67 4.12
CA TYR A 61 -14.32 -19.77 5.07
C TYR A 61 -14.61 -19.26 6.49
N GLU A 62 -15.68 -19.75 7.10
CA GLU A 62 -15.97 -19.49 8.51
C GLU A 62 -15.44 -20.64 9.37
N PRO A 63 -14.25 -20.50 10.00
CA PRO A 63 -13.65 -21.59 10.77
C PRO A 63 -14.45 -21.87 12.03
N ILE A 64 -14.63 -23.16 12.29
CA ILE A 64 -15.28 -23.65 13.49
C ILE A 64 -14.39 -23.36 14.71
N ARG A 65 -14.97 -23.21 15.91
CA ARG A 65 -14.24 -22.91 17.16
C ARG A 65 -13.01 -23.81 17.37
N LYS A 66 -13.10 -25.09 17.02
CA LYS A 66 -12.00 -26.07 17.14
C LYS A 66 -10.80 -25.70 16.28
N GLU A 67 -11.04 -25.35 15.02
CA GLU A 67 -9.98 -24.99 14.06
C GLU A 67 -9.27 -23.69 14.46
N ARG A 68 -10.04 -22.72 14.99
CA ARG A 68 -9.46 -21.48 15.54
C ARG A 68 -8.48 -21.79 16.67
N PHE A 69 -8.85 -22.69 17.57
CA PHE A 69 -8.03 -23.08 18.71
C PHE A 69 -6.75 -23.81 18.28
N GLU A 70 -6.86 -24.68 17.28
CA GLU A 70 -5.73 -25.45 16.75
C GLU A 70 -4.68 -24.54 16.10
N ILE A 71 -5.09 -23.60 15.25
CA ILE A 71 -4.16 -22.64 14.62
C ILE A 71 -3.49 -21.76 15.67
N MET A 72 -4.23 -21.27 16.66
CA MET A 72 -3.66 -20.47 17.76
C MET A 72 -2.63 -21.26 18.57
N SER A 73 -2.92 -22.52 18.85
CA SER A 73 -2.01 -23.42 19.55
C SER A 73 -0.74 -23.69 18.73
N LYS A 74 -0.88 -23.92 17.42
CA LYS A 74 0.26 -24.11 16.50
C LYS A 74 1.11 -22.86 16.38
N LYS A 75 0.49 -21.67 16.26
CA LYS A 75 1.22 -20.39 16.27
C LYS A 75 1.99 -20.18 17.58
N LYS A 76 1.39 -20.51 18.72
CA LYS A 76 2.07 -20.43 20.03
C LYS A 76 3.27 -21.38 20.09
N LYS A 77 3.10 -22.63 19.67
CA LYS A 77 4.21 -23.62 19.58
C LYS A 77 5.35 -23.11 18.70
N ASN A 78 5.04 -22.61 17.51
CA ASN A 78 6.06 -22.08 16.58
C ASN A 78 6.78 -20.87 17.17
N ARG A 79 6.07 -19.96 17.86
CA ARG A 79 6.70 -18.82 18.55
C ARG A 79 7.65 -19.31 19.66
N MET A 80 7.25 -20.31 20.43
CA MET A 80 8.10 -20.89 21.48
C MET A 80 9.34 -21.60 20.92
N ALA A 81 9.21 -22.31 19.79
CA ALA A 81 10.33 -22.96 19.13
C ALA A 81 11.39 -21.94 18.64
N ARG A 82 10.94 -20.86 17.99
CA ARG A 82 11.80 -19.75 17.57
C ARG A 82 12.51 -19.08 18.73
N LEU A 83 11.80 -18.83 19.83
CA LEU A 83 12.39 -18.23 21.03
C LEU A 83 13.42 -19.13 21.70
N LYS A 84 13.27 -20.45 21.59
CA LYS A 84 14.24 -21.42 22.10
C LYS A 84 15.43 -21.65 21.16
N GLY A 85 15.50 -20.95 20.02
CA GLY A 85 16.57 -21.14 19.03
C GLY A 85 16.59 -22.54 18.42
N MET A 86 15.45 -23.24 18.42
CA MET A 86 15.30 -24.59 17.85
C MET A 86 14.84 -24.51 16.39
N GLU A 87 15.48 -23.63 15.60
CA GLU A 87 15.39 -23.65 14.12
C GLU A 87 16.58 -24.42 13.55
#